data_AF-Q8CBU9-F1
#
_entry.id   AF-Q8CBU9-F1
#
_cell.length_a   1.000
_cell.length_b   1.000
_cell.length_c   1.000
_cell.angle_alpha   90.00
_cell.angle_beta   90.00
_cell.angle_gamma   90.00
#
_symmetry.space_group_name_H-M   'P 1'
#
loop_
_entity.id
_entity.type
_entity.pdbx_description
1 polymer ?
#
loop_
_entity_poly.entity_id
_entity_poly.type
_entity_poly.pdbx_seq_one_letter_code
_entity_poly.pdbx_strand_id
1 'polypeptide(L)'
;SLSIDIWTLGEEVDGRRLVVATDISTHSLILHDLIPPPVCRFMKITVIGRYGSTNARAKIHLGFYYGHSYILPWESELKLMHDPLRGEGESASQPEIDQHLAMMVALQEDIQCRYNLACHRLEALLQSIDLPPLNSANNAQYFLRKPDKAVEEDSRVFSAYQDCIQLQLQLNLAHNAVQRLKVAIGASRKLLNETSGPEDLIQTSSTEQLRTIVRYLLDTLLSLLHSSNGHSVPAVLQSTFHAQACEELFKHLCISGTPKIRLHTGLLLVQLCGGERWWGQFLSNVLQELYNSEQLLIFPQDRVFMLLSCIGQRSLSNSGVLESLLNLLDNLLSPLQPELSMHRRTEGVLDIPMISWVVMLVSRLLDYVATVEDEAAAAKKPLNGNQWSFINNNLHTQNLNRSSKGGSSLDRLYSRKIRKQLVHHKQAKQKALVEQM
;
A
#
# COMPACT_ATOMS: atom_id res chain seq x y z
N SER A 1 16.65 -11.32 -7.86
CA SER A 1 17.11 -11.55 -6.47
C SER A 1 17.45 -10.22 -5.82
N LEU A 2 17.53 -10.21 -4.49
CA LEU A 2 17.82 -9.08 -3.62
C LEU A 2 18.87 -9.51 -2.61
N SER A 3 19.86 -8.67 -2.34
CA SER A 3 20.74 -8.82 -1.18
C SER A 3 20.81 -7.52 -0.40
N ILE A 4 20.88 -7.63 0.92
CA ILE A 4 21.04 -6.51 1.84
C ILE A 4 22.34 -6.72 2.59
N ASP A 5 23.27 -5.78 2.44
CA ASP A 5 24.55 -5.75 3.16
C ASP A 5 24.54 -4.54 4.12
N ILE A 6 25.13 -4.67 5.30
CA ILE A 6 25.15 -3.63 6.34
C ILE A 6 26.54 -3.48 6.97
N TRP A 7 26.88 -2.29 7.44
CA TRP A 7 28.15 -2.00 8.13
C TRP A 7 28.07 -0.72 8.97
N THR A 8 29.06 -0.48 9.83
CA THR A 8 29.17 0.71 10.70
C THR A 8 30.27 1.68 10.27
N LEU A 9 31.46 1.18 9.94
CA LEU A 9 32.63 1.99 9.61
C LEU A 9 32.85 2.06 8.10
N GLY A 10 32.95 0.89 7.46
CA GLY A 10 33.24 0.79 6.04
C GLY A 10 32.90 -0.58 5.48
N GLU A 11 32.49 -0.62 4.22
CA GLU A 11 32.07 -1.86 3.55
C GLU A 11 33.17 -2.92 3.54
N GLU A 12 34.44 -2.50 3.38
CA GLU A 12 35.61 -3.40 3.40
C GLU A 12 36.12 -3.73 4.82
N VAL A 13 35.66 -3.00 5.84
CA VAL A 13 36.15 -3.13 7.22
C VAL A 13 35.26 -4.06 8.02
N ASP A 14 33.95 -3.78 8.02
CA ASP A 14 32.95 -4.47 8.83
C ASP A 14 31.67 -4.79 8.03
N GLY A 15 31.79 -4.86 6.70
CA GLY A 15 30.72 -5.28 5.80
C GLY A 15 30.24 -6.69 6.10
N ARG A 16 28.95 -6.81 6.43
CA ARG A 16 28.28 -8.11 6.58
C ARG A 16 27.03 -8.20 5.74
N ARG A 17 26.77 -9.38 5.20
CA ARG A 17 25.55 -9.69 4.48
C ARG A 17 24.44 -10.03 5.46
N LEU A 18 23.38 -9.24 5.46
CA LEU A 18 22.22 -9.46 6.32
C LEU A 18 21.28 -10.53 5.74
N VAL A 19 21.00 -10.46 4.44
CA VAL A 19 20.07 -11.40 3.78
C VAL A 19 20.30 -11.48 2.27
N VAL A 20 19.96 -12.63 1.70
CA VAL A 20 19.79 -12.84 0.25
C VAL A 20 18.44 -13.48 -0.01
N ALA A 21 17.66 -12.89 -0.90
CA ALA A 21 16.38 -13.43 -1.36
C ALA A 21 16.40 -13.62 -2.88
N THR A 22 16.15 -14.82 -3.36
CA THR A 22 16.12 -15.11 -4.80
C THR A 22 14.81 -14.65 -5.45
N ASP A 23 13.69 -14.80 -4.74
CA ASP A 23 12.33 -14.81 -5.29
C ASP A 23 11.48 -13.60 -4.88
N ILE A 24 12.05 -12.41 -5.04
CA ILE A 24 11.36 -11.14 -4.77
C ILE A 24 10.21 -10.81 -5.73
N SER A 25 10.03 -11.59 -6.80
CA SER A 25 8.93 -11.42 -7.77
C SER A 25 7.61 -12.05 -7.31
N THR A 26 7.65 -13.02 -6.41
CA THR A 26 6.47 -13.78 -5.96
C THR A 26 6.15 -13.53 -4.49
N HIS A 27 7.16 -13.24 -3.67
CA HIS A 27 6.97 -13.00 -2.24
C HIS A 27 7.63 -11.69 -1.79
N SER A 28 6.96 -11.01 -0.85
CA SER A 28 7.58 -9.90 -0.13
C SER A 28 8.63 -10.45 0.83
N LEU A 29 9.81 -9.83 0.88
CA LEU A 29 10.80 -10.10 1.91
C LEU A 29 10.43 -9.31 3.16
N ILE A 30 10.25 -9.99 4.29
CA ILE A 30 9.98 -9.39 5.59
C ILE A 30 11.01 -9.90 6.59
N LEU A 31 11.73 -8.98 7.22
CA LEU A 31 12.69 -9.26 8.27
C LEU A 31 12.14 -8.68 9.57
N HIS A 32 11.96 -9.54 10.57
CA HIS A 32 11.50 -9.17 11.91
C HIS A 32 12.38 -9.88 12.95
N ASP A 33 12.48 -9.30 14.15
CA ASP A 33 13.12 -9.87 15.34
C ASP A 33 14.48 -10.54 15.06
N LEU A 34 15.32 -9.84 14.29
CA LEU A 34 16.65 -10.32 13.96
C LEU A 34 17.49 -10.42 15.24
N ILE A 35 17.96 -11.63 15.54
CA ILE A 35 18.82 -11.93 16.70
C ILE A 35 20.21 -12.35 16.20
N PRO A 36 21.28 -11.63 16.57
CA PRO A 36 21.29 -10.39 17.36
C PRO A 36 20.79 -9.16 16.55
N PRO A 37 20.26 -8.11 17.21
CA PRO A 37 19.82 -6.89 16.52
C PRO A 37 20.94 -6.28 15.67
N PRO A 38 20.66 -5.92 14.41
CA PRO A 38 21.68 -5.46 13.49
C PRO A 38 22.15 -4.04 13.84
N VAL A 39 23.34 -3.91 14.45
CA VAL A 39 24.03 -2.62 14.54
C VAL A 39 24.61 -2.26 13.17
N CYS A 40 24.20 -1.13 12.61
CA CYS A 40 24.70 -0.62 11.33
C CYS A 40 24.48 0.91 11.19
N ARG A 41 25.36 1.56 10.42
CA ARG A 41 25.26 2.97 10.02
C ARG A 41 24.93 3.11 8.53
N PHE A 42 25.29 2.10 7.75
CA PHE A 42 25.07 2.06 6.32
C PHE A 42 24.40 0.74 5.95
N MET A 43 23.52 0.81 4.97
CA MET A 43 22.85 -0.33 4.35
C MET A 43 23.00 -0.24 2.85
N LYS A 44 23.31 -1.34 2.19
CA LYS A 44 23.36 -1.46 0.73
C LYS A 44 22.36 -2.50 0.29
N ILE A 45 21.42 -2.06 -0.53
CA ILE A 45 20.45 -2.92 -1.18
C ILE A 45 20.92 -3.15 -2.61
N THR A 46 21.14 -4.41 -2.96
CA THR A 46 21.52 -4.82 -4.32
C THR A 46 20.39 -5.65 -4.90
N VAL A 47 19.80 -5.16 -5.99
CA VAL A 47 18.78 -5.87 -6.76
C VAL A 47 19.43 -6.39 -8.04
N ILE A 48 19.40 -7.70 -8.20
CA ILE A 48 19.90 -8.37 -9.41
C ILE A 48 18.67 -8.83 -10.20
N GLY A 49 18.49 -8.22 -11.36
CA GLY A 49 17.43 -8.53 -12.31
C GLY A 49 17.76 -9.76 -13.19
N ARG A 50 17.03 -9.93 -14.29
CA ARG A 50 17.29 -11.03 -15.25
C ARG A 50 18.62 -10.76 -16.00
N TYR A 51 19.25 -11.82 -16.51
CA TYR A 51 20.41 -11.68 -17.41
C TYR A 51 20.07 -10.71 -18.56
N GLY A 52 20.82 -9.60 -18.64
CA GLY A 52 20.61 -8.52 -19.62
C GLY A 52 19.94 -7.25 -19.08
N SER A 53 19.40 -7.25 -17.86
CA SER A 53 18.97 -6.02 -17.16
C SER A 53 20.10 -5.47 -16.27
N THR A 54 20.20 -4.15 -16.15
CA THR A 54 21.17 -3.50 -15.26
C THR A 54 20.91 -3.89 -13.80
N ASN A 55 21.99 -4.22 -13.08
CA ASN A 55 21.90 -4.43 -11.63
C ASN A 55 21.71 -3.07 -10.95
N ALA A 56 20.64 -2.93 -10.18
CA ALA A 56 20.40 -1.72 -9.40
C ALA A 56 21.03 -1.89 -8.01
N ARG A 57 21.80 -0.88 -7.57
CA ARG A 57 22.40 -0.84 -6.24
C ARG A 57 22.05 0.49 -5.60
N ALA A 58 21.58 0.45 -4.36
CA ALA A 58 21.27 1.63 -3.56
C ALA A 58 22.03 1.55 -2.24
N LYS A 59 22.83 2.57 -1.94
CA LYS A 59 23.50 2.73 -0.65
C LYS A 59 22.74 3.76 0.18
N ILE A 60 22.28 3.35 1.34
CA ILE A 60 21.45 4.11 2.27
C ILE A 60 22.30 4.41 3.50
N HIS A 61 22.43 5.69 3.79
CA HIS A 61 23.13 6.19 4.97
C HIS A 61 22.14 6.26 6.14
N LEU A 62 21.93 5.13 6.81
CA LEU A 62 20.99 5.02 7.94
C LEU A 62 21.28 6.03 9.06
N GLY A 63 22.55 6.39 9.25
CA GLY A 63 22.95 7.42 10.21
C GLY A 63 22.30 8.79 10.00
N PHE A 64 21.87 9.15 8.78
CA PHE A 64 21.12 10.39 8.56
C PHE A 64 19.68 10.31 9.09
N TYR A 65 19.12 9.12 9.25
CA TYR A 65 17.74 8.90 9.65
C TYR A 65 17.58 8.57 11.13
N TYR A 66 18.48 7.75 11.66
CA TYR A 66 18.41 7.23 13.02
C TYR A 66 19.50 7.81 13.94
N GLY A 67 20.36 8.67 13.40
CA GLY A 67 21.46 9.28 14.11
C GLY A 67 22.67 8.36 14.21
N HIS A 68 23.69 8.86 14.87
CA HIS A 68 24.90 8.10 15.12
C HIS A 68 24.72 7.16 16.31
N SER A 69 25.30 5.96 16.23
CA SER A 69 25.35 5.02 17.36
C SER A 69 26.15 5.54 18.57
N TYR A 70 26.80 6.70 18.45
CA TYR A 70 27.55 7.37 19.50
C TYR A 70 27.08 8.82 19.57
N ILE A 71 26.82 9.29 20.78
CA ILE A 71 26.40 10.65 21.05
C ILE A 71 27.52 11.42 21.73
N LEU A 72 28.31 10.75 22.54
CA LEU A 72 29.34 11.39 23.33
C LEU A 72 30.71 11.20 22.66
N PRO A 73 31.58 12.23 22.63
CA PRO A 73 32.89 12.15 21.98
C PRO A 73 33.74 10.95 22.44
N TRP A 74 33.71 10.62 23.73
CA TRP A 74 34.46 9.51 24.33
C TRP A 74 33.89 8.12 23.98
N GLU A 75 32.62 8.01 23.54
CA GLU A 75 32.07 6.74 23.03
C GLU A 75 32.72 6.30 21.70
N SER A 76 33.36 7.23 20.99
CA SER A 76 34.13 6.91 19.77
C SER A 76 35.46 6.23 20.07
N GLU A 77 36.09 6.53 21.21
CA GLU A 77 37.37 5.94 21.64
C GLU A 77 37.21 4.53 22.21
N LEU A 78 36.06 4.24 22.85
CA LEU A 78 35.68 2.93 23.37
C LEU A 78 35.61 1.80 22.30
N LYS A 79 35.68 2.14 21.01
CA LYS A 79 35.69 1.17 19.90
C LYS A 79 37.06 0.69 19.43
N LEU A 80 38.17 1.17 19.98
CA LEU A 80 39.45 0.46 19.84
C LEU A 80 39.56 -0.75 20.79
N MET A 81 38.67 -0.86 21.78
CA MET A 81 38.71 -1.90 22.80
C MET A 81 37.35 -2.61 22.92
N HIS A 82 37.05 -3.51 21.99
CA HIS A 82 36.03 -4.54 22.20
C HIS A 82 36.56 -5.55 23.23
N ASP A 83 36.47 -5.23 24.52
CA ASP A 83 36.54 -6.22 25.61
C ASP A 83 35.27 -6.09 26.48
N PRO A 84 34.38 -7.09 26.51
CA PRO A 84 33.15 -7.06 27.31
C PRO A 84 33.38 -7.02 28.83
N LEU A 85 34.63 -7.01 29.31
CA LEU A 85 34.98 -7.16 30.72
C LEU A 85 35.66 -5.94 31.37
N ARG A 86 35.70 -4.78 30.72
CA ARG A 86 36.11 -3.53 31.40
C ARG A 86 34.93 -2.56 31.54
N GLY A 87 34.08 -2.87 32.51
CA GLY A 87 33.44 -1.80 33.27
C GLY A 87 34.53 -0.98 33.96
N GLU A 88 34.32 0.33 34.08
CA GLU A 88 35.25 1.33 34.63
C GLU A 88 36.27 1.87 33.61
N GLY A 89 35.82 2.88 32.86
CA GLY A 89 36.66 3.74 32.04
C GLY A 89 36.01 5.12 31.92
N GLU A 90 36.42 6.01 32.81
CA GLU A 90 36.14 7.45 32.88
C GLU A 90 34.66 7.85 33.03
N SER A 91 34.26 8.04 34.29
CA SER A 91 33.07 8.79 34.65
C SER A 91 33.15 10.19 34.06
N ALA A 92 32.59 10.38 32.86
CA ALA A 92 32.22 11.71 32.40
C ALA A 92 31.44 12.39 33.53
N SER A 93 31.82 13.63 33.87
CA SER A 93 31.24 14.30 35.00
C SER A 93 29.72 14.42 34.76
N GLN A 94 28.92 13.80 35.63
CA GLN A 94 27.46 13.88 35.58
C GLN A 94 26.93 15.30 35.22
N PRO A 95 27.48 16.40 35.77
CA PRO A 95 27.05 17.75 35.40
C PRO A 95 27.26 18.13 33.92
N GLU A 96 28.31 17.63 33.25
CA GLU A 96 28.54 17.90 31.82
C GLU A 96 27.51 17.18 30.94
N ILE A 97 27.13 15.96 31.30
CA ILE A 97 26.10 15.19 30.58
C ILE A 97 24.72 15.83 30.79
N ASP A 98 24.42 16.28 32.01
CA ASP A 98 23.18 17.00 32.32
C ASP A 98 23.09 18.32 31.53
N GLN A 99 24.20 19.07 31.40
CA GLN A 99 24.25 20.27 30.57
C GLN A 99 24.04 19.96 29.08
N HIS A 100 24.66 18.90 28.56
CA HIS A 100 24.44 18.46 27.19
C HIS A 100 23.00 18.00 26.95
N LEU A 101 22.39 17.30 27.91
CA LEU A 101 20.99 16.92 27.85
C LEU A 101 20.09 18.16 27.79
N ALA A 102 20.32 19.15 28.66
CA ALA A 102 19.55 20.39 28.66
C ALA A 102 19.66 21.12 27.31
N MET A 103 20.86 21.21 26.74
CA MET A 103 21.08 21.80 25.42
C MET A 103 20.34 21.02 24.31
N MET A 104 20.39 19.68 24.33
CA MET A 104 19.72 18.84 23.33
C MET A 104 18.19 18.91 23.45
N VAL A 105 17.65 19.04 24.67
CA VAL A 105 16.20 19.25 24.90
C VAL A 105 15.77 20.61 24.34
N ALA A 106 16.52 21.68 24.61
CA ALA A 106 16.22 23.00 24.06
C ALA A 106 16.27 23.02 22.53
N LEU A 107 17.26 22.33 21.93
CA LEU A 107 17.34 22.15 20.47
C LEU A 107 16.15 21.37 19.92
N GLN A 108 15.72 20.29 20.60
CA GLN A 108 14.55 19.51 20.21
C GLN A 108 13.29 20.38 20.19
N GLU A 109 13.08 21.22 21.20
CA GLU A 109 11.95 22.14 21.30
C GLU A 109 11.97 23.20 20.19
N ASP A 110 13.13 23.78 19.88
CA ASP A 110 13.29 24.72 18.76
C ASP A 110 12.95 24.07 17.41
N ILE A 111 13.48 22.88 17.15
CA ILE A 111 13.19 22.14 15.90
C ILE A 111 11.70 21.79 15.83
N GLN A 112 11.08 21.39 16.94
CA GLN A 112 9.64 21.11 17.01
C GLN A 112 8.81 22.35 16.62
N CYS A 113 9.19 23.52 17.13
CA CYS A 113 8.54 24.78 16.79
C CYS A 113 8.66 25.08 15.28
N ARG A 114 9.87 24.97 14.73
CA ARG A 114 10.12 25.16 13.28
C ARG A 114 9.37 24.16 12.43
N TYR A 115 9.32 22.89 12.83
CA TYR A 115 8.55 21.85 12.15
C TYR A 115 7.06 22.19 12.13
N ASN A 116 6.48 22.58 13.27
CA ASN A 116 5.08 22.98 13.33
C ASN A 116 4.80 24.16 12.41
N LEU A 117 5.67 25.19 12.39
CA LEU A 117 5.51 26.34 11.49
C LEU A 117 5.57 25.93 10.00
N ALA A 118 6.49 25.03 9.65
CA ALA A 118 6.59 24.50 8.28
C ALA A 118 5.32 23.72 7.88
N CYS A 119 4.74 22.92 8.78
CA CYS A 119 3.47 22.23 8.56
C CYS A 119 2.33 23.22 8.31
N HIS A 120 2.18 24.26 9.15
CA HIS A 120 1.16 25.29 8.94
C HIS A 120 1.33 26.02 7.61
N ARG A 121 2.59 26.29 7.20
CA ARG A 121 2.89 26.88 5.89
C ARG A 121 2.46 25.96 4.75
N LEU A 122 2.72 24.65 4.85
CA LEU A 122 2.31 23.67 3.86
C LEU A 122 0.78 23.56 3.79
N GLU A 123 0.10 23.50 4.93
CA GLU A 123 -1.37 23.48 5.02
C GLU A 123 -1.99 24.71 4.37
N ALA A 124 -1.45 25.90 4.65
CA ALA A 124 -1.93 27.14 4.03
C ALA A 124 -1.75 27.14 2.50
N LEU A 125 -0.61 26.63 2.01
CA LEU A 125 -0.38 26.48 0.57
C LEU A 125 -1.37 25.48 -0.05
N LEU A 126 -1.63 24.35 0.60
CA LEU A 126 -2.58 23.34 0.12
C LEU A 126 -4.03 23.85 0.13
N GLN A 127 -4.43 24.63 1.14
CA GLN A 127 -5.75 25.27 1.20
C GLN A 127 -5.92 26.34 0.11
N SER A 128 -4.83 27.00 -0.30
CA SER A 128 -4.86 28.01 -1.37
C SER A 128 -4.93 27.40 -2.77
N ILE A 129 -4.68 26.10 -2.92
CA ILE A 129 -4.91 25.40 -4.17
C ILE A 129 -6.42 25.15 -4.28
N ASP A 130 -7.11 26.01 -5.03
CA ASP A 130 -8.46 25.73 -5.51
C ASP A 130 -8.40 24.45 -6.35
N LEU A 131 -8.64 23.31 -5.71
CA LEU A 131 -8.98 22.07 -6.37
C LEU A 131 -10.39 22.28 -6.94
N PRO A 132 -10.58 22.34 -8.26
CA PRO A 132 -11.92 22.33 -8.82
C PRO A 132 -12.65 21.09 -8.29
N PRO A 133 -13.98 21.13 -8.09
CA PRO A 133 -14.74 19.95 -7.70
C PRO A 133 -14.35 18.79 -8.62
N LEU A 134 -13.90 17.69 -8.00
CA LEU A 134 -13.30 16.52 -8.63
C LEU A 134 -14.38 15.70 -9.37
N ASN A 135 -15.04 16.31 -10.33
CA ASN A 135 -15.79 15.60 -11.34
C ASN A 135 -14.80 15.04 -12.37
N SER A 136 -14.95 13.77 -12.73
CA SER A 136 -14.16 13.01 -13.71
C SER A 136 -13.74 13.77 -14.98
N ALA A 137 -14.54 14.74 -15.45
CA ALA A 137 -14.23 15.60 -16.60
C ALA A 137 -13.08 16.60 -16.36
N ASN A 138 -12.69 16.86 -15.10
CA ASN A 138 -11.74 17.92 -14.73
C ASN A 138 -10.29 17.46 -14.55
N ASN A 139 -10.01 16.15 -14.50
CA ASN A 139 -8.63 15.66 -14.59
C ASN A 139 -7.97 16.11 -15.91
N ALA A 140 -8.75 16.19 -17.00
CA ALA A 140 -8.31 16.76 -18.26
C ALA A 140 -8.09 18.29 -18.18
N GLN A 141 -8.83 19.00 -17.32
CA GLN A 141 -8.67 20.44 -17.13
C GLN A 141 -7.43 20.83 -16.32
N TYR A 142 -6.95 19.95 -15.43
CA TYR A 142 -5.66 20.13 -14.76
C TYR A 142 -4.50 20.17 -15.79
N PHE A 143 -4.58 19.34 -16.85
CA PHE A 143 -3.66 19.41 -17.99
C PHE A 143 -3.88 20.62 -18.92
N LEU A 144 -4.99 21.35 -18.76
CA LEU A 144 -5.32 22.57 -19.51
C LEU A 144 -5.03 23.86 -18.71
N ARG A 145 -4.57 23.78 -17.45
CA ARG A 145 -4.07 24.96 -16.72
C ARG A 145 -2.86 25.54 -17.46
N LYS A 146 -2.75 26.88 -17.46
CA LYS A 146 -1.57 27.56 -18.01
C LYS A 146 -0.32 27.03 -17.28
N PRO A 147 0.66 26.47 -18.01
CA PRO A 147 1.76 25.71 -17.43
C PRO A 147 2.57 26.54 -16.42
N ASP A 148 2.78 27.84 -16.68
CA ASP A 148 3.69 28.65 -15.87
C ASP A 148 3.20 28.92 -14.43
N LYS A 149 1.89 29.12 -14.22
CA LYS A 149 1.35 29.39 -12.87
C LYS A 149 1.23 28.13 -12.02
N ALA A 150 0.82 27.02 -12.64
CA ALA A 150 0.71 25.72 -11.96
C ALA A 150 2.09 25.20 -11.52
N VAL A 151 3.11 25.34 -12.39
CA VAL A 151 4.48 24.93 -12.06
C VAL A 151 5.07 25.72 -10.89
N GLU A 152 4.77 27.02 -10.78
CA GLU A 152 5.26 27.83 -9.67
C GLU A 152 4.56 27.49 -8.34
N GLU A 153 3.24 27.31 -8.34
CA GLU A 153 2.47 26.84 -7.18
C GLU A 153 2.95 25.46 -6.70
N ASP A 154 3.09 24.50 -7.63
CA ASP A 154 3.58 23.15 -7.35
C ASP A 154 5.02 23.18 -6.79
N SER A 155 5.88 24.08 -7.29
CA SER A 155 7.25 24.25 -6.79
C SER A 155 7.29 24.75 -5.35
N ARG A 156 6.38 25.66 -4.98
CA ARG A 156 6.27 26.20 -3.61
C ARG A 156 5.77 25.13 -2.65
N VAL A 157 4.77 24.35 -3.05
CA VAL A 157 4.25 23.21 -2.27
C VAL A 157 5.36 22.16 -2.10
N PHE A 158 6.05 21.81 -3.18
CA PHE A 158 7.15 20.84 -3.13
C PHE A 158 8.28 21.30 -2.21
N SER A 159 8.66 22.59 -2.28
CA SER A 159 9.66 23.17 -1.38
C SER A 159 9.21 23.13 0.08
N ALA A 160 7.97 23.54 0.38
CA ALA A 160 7.45 23.51 1.74
C ALA A 160 7.36 22.08 2.30
N TYR A 161 6.99 21.12 1.47
CA TYR A 161 6.98 19.71 1.82
C TYR A 161 8.39 19.17 2.10
N GLN A 162 9.37 19.54 1.27
CA GLN A 162 10.76 19.17 1.48
C GLN A 162 11.32 19.75 2.78
N ASP A 163 10.98 20.99 3.12
CA ASP A 163 11.32 21.62 4.40
C ASP A 163 10.74 20.84 5.59
N CYS A 164 9.47 20.43 5.49
CA CYS A 164 8.82 19.59 6.51
C CYS A 164 9.55 18.26 6.70
N ILE A 165 9.93 17.58 5.62
CA ILE A 165 10.69 16.32 5.67
C ILE A 165 12.03 16.53 6.38
N GLN A 166 12.77 17.60 6.03
CA GLN A 166 14.07 17.88 6.62
C GLN A 166 13.95 18.20 8.12
N LEU A 167 12.95 18.97 8.52
CA LEU A 167 12.70 19.28 9.93
C LEU A 167 12.24 18.06 10.71
N GLN A 168 11.39 17.20 10.12
CA GLN A 168 11.00 15.94 10.73
C GLN A 168 12.21 15.02 10.96
N LEU A 169 13.13 14.97 9.99
CA LEU A 169 14.38 14.22 10.12
C LEU A 169 15.22 14.75 11.28
N GLN A 170 15.44 16.06 11.34
CA GLN A 170 16.19 16.70 12.42
C GLN A 170 15.53 16.47 13.79
N LEU A 171 14.20 16.53 13.86
CA LEU A 171 13.44 16.28 15.08
C LEU A 171 13.63 14.85 15.57
N ASN A 172 13.57 13.86 14.66
CA ASN A 172 13.81 12.45 15.00
C ASN A 172 15.24 12.24 15.53
N LEU A 173 16.23 12.89 14.92
CA LEU A 173 17.63 12.83 15.38
C LEU A 173 17.79 13.42 16.78
N ALA A 174 17.25 14.62 17.02
CA ALA A 174 17.31 15.29 18.32
C ALA A 174 16.57 14.47 19.39
N HIS A 175 15.37 13.98 19.08
CA HIS A 175 14.60 13.12 19.98
C HIS A 175 15.38 11.87 20.39
N ASN A 176 15.95 11.14 19.43
CA ASN A 176 16.74 9.94 19.70
C ASN A 176 18.01 10.25 20.52
N ALA A 177 18.67 11.38 20.26
CA ALA A 177 19.82 11.82 21.04
C ALA A 177 19.42 12.11 22.50
N VAL A 178 18.34 12.86 22.72
CA VAL A 178 17.79 13.16 24.05
C VAL A 178 17.44 11.87 24.81
N GLN A 179 16.74 10.93 24.18
CA GLN A 179 16.37 9.67 24.83
C GLN A 179 17.59 8.88 25.27
N ARG A 180 18.62 8.81 24.43
CA ARG A 180 19.84 8.09 24.76
C ARG A 180 20.69 8.76 25.83
N LEU A 181 20.77 10.10 25.85
CA LEU A 181 21.41 10.84 26.93
C LEU A 181 20.69 10.60 28.27
N LYS A 182 19.36 10.61 28.28
CA LYS A 182 18.57 10.26 29.47
C LYS A 182 18.93 8.87 29.99
N VAL A 183 19.03 7.88 29.10
CA VAL A 183 19.45 6.51 29.47
C VAL A 183 20.87 6.47 30.02
N ALA A 184 21.81 7.22 29.43
CA ALA A 184 23.20 7.28 29.90
C ALA A 184 23.32 7.87 31.32
N ILE A 185 22.44 8.81 31.67
CA ILE A 185 22.35 9.46 33.00
C ILE A 185 21.72 8.52 34.06
N GLY A 186 21.28 7.32 33.67
CA GLY A 186 20.67 6.34 34.56
C GLY A 186 19.14 6.42 34.62
N ALA A 187 18.49 7.20 33.74
CA ALA A 187 17.07 7.02 33.53
C ALA A 187 16.87 5.59 33.03
N SER A 188 16.00 4.83 33.70
CA SER A 188 15.63 3.49 33.25
C SER A 188 15.32 3.57 31.77
N ARG A 189 16.11 2.87 30.94
CA ARG A 189 15.74 2.58 29.55
C ARG A 189 14.36 1.98 29.73
N LYS A 190 13.30 2.70 29.36
CA LYS A 190 11.94 2.13 29.34
C LYS A 190 12.12 0.89 28.47
N LEU A 191 12.33 -0.26 29.12
CA LEU A 191 12.25 -1.57 28.51
C LEU A 191 10.87 -1.50 27.90
N LEU A 192 10.86 -1.38 26.56
CA LEU A 192 9.69 -1.36 25.69
C LEU A 192 8.45 -1.70 26.51
N ASN A 193 7.72 -0.68 26.97
CA ASN A 193 6.64 -0.80 27.96
C ASN A 193 6.01 -2.20 27.89
N GLU A 194 6.47 -3.16 28.72
CA GLU A 194 5.97 -4.54 28.67
C GLU A 194 4.49 -4.60 29.10
N THR A 195 3.95 -3.45 29.53
CA THR A 195 2.58 -3.19 29.92
C THR A 195 1.89 -2.14 29.02
N SER A 196 2.31 -1.94 27.77
CA SER A 196 1.52 -1.14 26.82
C SER A 196 0.31 -1.97 26.38
N GLY A 197 -0.89 -1.44 26.55
CA GLY A 197 -2.10 -2.11 26.08
C GLY A 197 -2.05 -2.37 24.56
N PRO A 198 -2.88 -3.28 24.01
CA PRO A 198 -2.91 -3.53 22.57
C PRO A 198 -3.17 -2.26 21.75
N GLU A 199 -3.89 -1.29 22.29
CA GLU A 199 -4.12 0.01 21.65
C GLU A 199 -2.86 0.86 21.52
N ASP A 200 -2.03 0.91 22.57
CA ASP A 200 -0.76 1.63 22.54
C ASP A 200 0.22 1.01 21.54
N LEU A 201 0.23 -0.33 21.43
CA LEU A 201 1.02 -1.05 20.43
C LEU A 201 0.57 -0.71 19.01
N ILE A 202 -0.73 -0.59 18.76
CA ILE A 202 -1.26 -0.20 17.44
C ILE A 202 -0.89 1.25 17.13
N GLN A 203 -1.03 2.17 18.09
CA GLN A 203 -0.72 3.58 17.91
C GLN A 203 0.78 3.85 17.70
N THR A 204 1.64 3.03 18.30
CA THR A 204 3.11 3.15 18.17
C THR A 204 3.69 2.34 17.00
N SER A 205 2.89 1.47 16.39
CA SER A 205 3.31 0.67 15.23
C SER A 205 3.44 1.51 13.96
N SER A 206 4.39 1.15 13.11
CA SER A 206 4.51 1.78 11.80
C SER A 206 3.33 1.42 10.89
N THR A 207 2.94 2.35 10.02
CA THR A 207 1.85 2.12 9.05
C THR A 207 2.10 0.90 8.16
N GLU A 208 3.36 0.60 7.84
CA GLU A 208 3.73 -0.54 7.00
C GLU A 208 3.63 -1.88 7.75
N GLN A 209 3.92 -1.91 9.05
CA GLN A 209 3.66 -3.08 9.90
C GLN A 209 2.15 -3.38 9.95
N LEU A 210 1.34 -2.36 10.21
CA LEU A 210 -0.12 -2.51 10.25
C LEU A 210 -0.67 -3.01 8.89
N ARG A 211 -0.21 -2.46 7.77
CA ARG A 211 -0.58 -2.94 6.42
C ARG A 211 -0.18 -4.39 6.19
N THR A 212 1.00 -4.80 6.67
CA THR A 212 1.49 -6.17 6.55
C THR A 212 0.63 -7.14 7.34
N ILE A 213 0.29 -6.78 8.58
CA ILE A 213 -0.61 -7.55 9.45
C ILE A 213 -1.99 -7.69 8.80
N VAL A 214 -2.59 -6.57 8.37
CA VAL A 214 -3.89 -6.56 7.67
C VAL A 214 -3.86 -7.48 6.45
N ARG A 215 -2.79 -7.42 5.64
CA ARG A 215 -2.64 -8.29 4.47
C ARG A 215 -2.62 -9.77 4.87
N TYR A 216 -1.86 -10.14 5.90
CA TYR A 216 -1.81 -11.53 6.36
C TYR A 216 -3.14 -12.00 6.94
N LEU A 217 -3.86 -11.13 7.66
CA LEU A 217 -5.20 -11.42 8.16
C LEU A 217 -6.18 -11.66 7.00
N LEU A 218 -6.16 -10.79 5.97
CA LEU A 218 -6.98 -10.98 4.78
C LEU A 218 -6.63 -12.27 4.03
N ASP A 219 -5.34 -12.56 3.82
CA ASP A 219 -4.88 -13.79 3.17
C ASP A 219 -5.34 -15.03 3.98
N THR A 220 -5.30 -14.96 5.32
CA THR A 220 -5.77 -16.03 6.21
C THR A 220 -7.28 -16.23 6.11
N LEU A 221 -8.07 -15.15 6.20
CA LEU A 221 -9.53 -15.20 6.08
C LEU A 221 -9.96 -15.77 4.72
N LEU A 222 -9.35 -15.31 3.64
CA LEU A 222 -9.61 -15.85 2.30
C LEU A 222 -9.22 -17.32 2.17
N SER A 223 -8.11 -17.74 2.78
CA SER A 223 -7.72 -19.16 2.78
C SER A 223 -8.71 -20.05 3.52
N LEU A 224 -9.29 -19.57 4.63
CA LEU A 224 -10.34 -20.27 5.37
C LEU A 224 -11.60 -20.43 4.51
N LEU A 225 -12.00 -19.38 3.77
CA LEU A 225 -13.15 -19.43 2.87
C LEU A 225 -12.92 -20.29 1.62
N HIS A 226 -11.70 -20.36 1.11
CA HIS A 226 -11.38 -21.29 0.03
C HIS A 226 -11.41 -22.75 0.50
N SER A 227 -10.99 -23.01 1.74
CA SER A 227 -11.05 -24.35 2.31
C SER A 227 -12.48 -24.85 2.56
N SER A 228 -13.45 -23.93 2.70
CA SER A 228 -14.84 -24.29 2.95
C SER A 228 -15.62 -24.71 1.69
N ASN A 229 -15.04 -24.68 0.49
CA ASN A 229 -15.55 -25.34 -0.73
C ASN A 229 -17.08 -25.20 -1.00
N GLY A 230 -17.67 -24.03 -0.72
CA GLY A 230 -19.11 -23.79 -0.94
C GLY A 230 -20.04 -24.27 0.18
N HIS A 231 -19.51 -24.72 1.32
CA HIS A 231 -20.28 -24.85 2.56
C HIS A 231 -20.55 -23.48 3.20
N SER A 232 -21.64 -23.39 3.98
CA SER A 232 -22.07 -22.17 4.66
C SER A 232 -20.91 -21.52 5.42
N VAL A 233 -20.73 -20.22 5.20
CA VAL A 233 -19.75 -19.39 5.92
C VAL A 233 -19.89 -19.61 7.44
N PRO A 234 -18.79 -19.77 8.20
CA PRO A 234 -18.86 -19.91 9.64
C PRO A 234 -19.74 -18.82 10.28
N ALA A 235 -20.68 -19.23 11.15
CA ALA A 235 -21.67 -18.31 11.73
C ALA A 235 -21.02 -17.12 12.48
N VAL A 236 -19.84 -17.32 13.07
CA VAL A 236 -19.06 -16.25 13.71
C VAL A 236 -18.70 -15.17 12.68
N LEU A 237 -18.19 -15.55 11.50
CA LEU A 237 -17.86 -14.60 10.44
C LEU A 237 -19.11 -13.89 9.90
N GLN A 238 -20.23 -14.61 9.73
CA GLN A 238 -21.50 -13.97 9.34
C GLN A 238 -21.98 -12.94 10.38
N SER A 239 -21.82 -13.23 11.68
CA SER A 239 -22.20 -12.29 12.74
C SER A 239 -21.30 -11.06 12.84
N THR A 240 -20.01 -11.20 12.51
CA THR A 240 -19.05 -10.09 12.54
C THR A 240 -19.16 -9.21 11.30
N PHE A 241 -19.42 -9.78 10.12
CA PHE A 241 -19.51 -9.05 8.85
C PHE A 241 -20.95 -8.63 8.52
N HIS A 242 -21.50 -7.72 9.34
CA HIS A 242 -22.76 -7.04 9.03
C HIS A 242 -22.53 -5.81 8.13
N ALA A 243 -23.61 -5.24 7.57
CA ALA A 243 -23.56 -4.14 6.58
C ALA A 243 -22.66 -2.97 7.03
N GLN A 244 -22.90 -2.42 8.23
CA GLN A 244 -22.11 -1.30 8.76
C GLN A 244 -20.62 -1.62 8.94
N ALA A 245 -20.27 -2.83 9.41
CA ALA A 245 -18.87 -3.23 9.53
C ALA A 245 -18.20 -3.35 8.15
N CYS A 246 -18.93 -3.82 7.14
CA CYS A 246 -18.46 -3.90 5.76
C CYS A 246 -18.27 -2.52 5.12
N GLU A 247 -19.12 -1.54 5.43
CA GLU A 247 -18.96 -0.15 5.00
C GLU A 247 -17.67 0.47 5.55
N GLU A 248 -17.44 0.33 6.86
CA GLU A 248 -16.20 0.82 7.49
C GLU A 248 -14.95 0.11 6.94
N LEU A 249 -15.01 -1.21 6.76
CA LEU A 249 -13.93 -1.97 6.13
C LEU A 249 -13.67 -1.52 4.69
N PHE A 250 -14.73 -1.22 3.92
CA PHE A 250 -14.59 -0.71 2.57
C PHE A 250 -13.92 0.67 2.57
N LYS A 251 -14.36 1.59 3.45
CA LYS A 251 -13.78 2.93 3.57
C LYS A 251 -12.29 2.88 3.93
N HIS A 252 -11.93 2.08 4.93
CA HIS A 252 -10.54 2.03 5.39
C HIS A 252 -9.61 1.19 4.50
N LEU A 253 -10.07 0.06 3.94
CA LEU A 253 -9.21 -0.87 3.21
C LEU A 253 -9.35 -0.78 1.70
N CYS A 254 -10.55 -0.54 1.17
CA CYS A 254 -10.75 -0.45 -0.29
C CYS A 254 -10.38 0.93 -0.82
N ILE A 255 -10.70 2.02 -0.11
CA ILE A 255 -10.36 3.39 -0.55
C ILE A 255 -8.89 3.69 -0.27
N SER A 256 -8.48 3.55 1.00
CA SER A 256 -7.15 3.97 1.48
C SER A 256 -6.07 2.88 1.43
N GLY A 257 -6.45 1.63 1.14
CA GLY A 257 -5.51 0.50 1.09
C GLY A 257 -4.67 0.41 -0.18
N THR A 258 -3.60 -0.39 -0.11
CA THR A 258 -2.74 -0.72 -1.25
C THR A 258 -3.51 -1.56 -2.29
N PRO A 259 -3.04 -1.64 -3.56
CA PRO A 259 -3.73 -2.41 -4.60
C PRO A 259 -4.03 -3.86 -4.21
N LYS A 260 -3.09 -4.52 -3.50
CA LYS A 260 -3.29 -5.89 -3.03
C LYS A 260 -4.35 -5.95 -1.92
N ILE A 261 -4.26 -5.09 -0.90
CA ILE A 261 -5.24 -5.05 0.21
C ILE A 261 -6.64 -4.81 -0.34
N ARG A 262 -6.82 -3.79 -1.18
CA ARG A 262 -8.08 -3.46 -1.83
C ARG A 262 -8.74 -4.64 -2.53
N LEU A 263 -7.94 -5.39 -3.29
CA LEU A 263 -8.40 -6.55 -4.04
C LEU A 263 -8.78 -7.72 -3.14
N HIS A 264 -7.98 -7.98 -2.11
CA HIS A 264 -8.24 -9.07 -1.17
C HIS A 264 -9.46 -8.76 -0.30
N THR A 265 -9.62 -7.50 0.15
CA THR A 265 -10.83 -7.05 0.84
C THR A 265 -12.06 -7.14 -0.06
N GLY A 266 -12.00 -6.67 -1.31
CA GLY A 266 -13.12 -6.77 -2.24
C GLY A 266 -13.54 -8.21 -2.51
N LEU A 267 -12.56 -9.12 -2.67
CA LEU A 267 -12.83 -10.56 -2.81
C LEU A 267 -13.47 -11.14 -1.54
N LEU A 268 -12.95 -10.78 -0.36
CA LEU A 268 -13.46 -11.24 0.92
C LEU A 268 -14.93 -10.82 1.12
N LEU A 269 -15.26 -9.55 0.84
CA LEU A 269 -16.62 -9.04 0.96
C LEU A 269 -17.60 -9.76 0.01
N VAL A 270 -17.20 -10.01 -1.24
CA VAL A 270 -18.04 -10.77 -2.19
C VAL A 270 -18.26 -12.21 -1.71
N GLN A 271 -17.23 -12.87 -1.20
CA GLN A 271 -17.34 -14.26 -0.75
C GLN A 271 -18.18 -14.41 0.54
N LEU A 272 -18.10 -13.44 1.46
CA LEU A 272 -18.84 -13.47 2.72
C LEU A 272 -20.27 -12.95 2.57
N CYS A 273 -20.44 -11.81 1.91
CA CYS A 273 -21.66 -11.01 1.93
C CYS A 273 -22.40 -10.98 0.60
N GLY A 274 -21.83 -11.52 -0.49
CA GLY A 274 -22.43 -11.45 -1.83
C GLY A 274 -23.81 -12.10 -1.95
N GLY A 275 -24.15 -13.04 -1.07
CA GLY A 275 -25.46 -13.69 -0.99
C GLY A 275 -26.48 -13.01 -0.08
N GLU A 276 -26.09 -11.94 0.63
CA GLU A 276 -26.97 -11.27 1.60
C GLU A 276 -27.99 -10.35 0.91
N ARG A 277 -29.16 -10.17 1.54
CA ARG A 277 -30.25 -9.35 0.98
C ARG A 277 -29.90 -7.86 0.94
N TRP A 278 -29.10 -7.39 1.88
CA TRP A 278 -28.68 -5.99 1.98
C TRP A 278 -27.51 -5.65 1.03
N TRP A 279 -26.90 -6.65 0.39
CA TRP A 279 -25.68 -6.47 -0.41
C TRP A 279 -25.85 -5.52 -1.60
N GLY A 280 -26.99 -5.61 -2.29
CA GLY A 280 -27.33 -4.69 -3.38
C GLY A 280 -27.42 -3.25 -2.89
N GLN A 281 -28.12 -3.04 -1.77
CA GLN A 281 -28.27 -1.71 -1.16
C GLN A 281 -26.93 -1.15 -0.69
N PHE A 282 -26.07 -1.99 -0.12
CA PHE A 282 -24.70 -1.61 0.26
C PHE A 282 -23.92 -1.06 -0.93
N LEU A 283 -23.93 -1.74 -2.08
CA LEU A 283 -23.23 -1.26 -3.28
C LEU A 283 -23.79 0.08 -3.78
N SER A 284 -25.12 0.24 -3.76
CA SER A 284 -25.78 1.51 -4.10
C SER A 284 -25.38 2.64 -3.14
N ASN A 285 -25.36 2.38 -1.83
CA ASN A 285 -24.96 3.35 -0.80
C ASN A 285 -23.51 3.79 -0.99
N VAL A 286 -22.58 2.83 -1.17
CA VAL A 286 -21.16 3.11 -1.39
C VAL A 286 -20.95 3.92 -2.67
N LEU A 287 -21.68 3.60 -3.74
CA LEU A 287 -21.62 4.37 -4.98
C LEU A 287 -22.13 5.80 -4.78
N GLN A 288 -23.24 5.97 -4.04
CA GLN A 288 -23.82 7.28 -3.74
C GLN A 288 -22.92 8.11 -2.84
N GLU A 289 -22.31 7.53 -1.80
CA GLU A 289 -21.41 8.25 -0.92
C GLU A 289 -20.13 8.70 -1.66
N LEU A 290 -19.62 7.89 -2.58
CA LEU A 290 -18.33 8.16 -3.22
C LEU A 290 -18.41 9.00 -4.50
N TYR A 291 -19.52 8.94 -5.23
CA TYR A 291 -19.63 9.55 -6.57
C TYR A 291 -20.70 10.65 -6.68
N ASN A 292 -21.31 11.05 -5.56
CA ASN A 292 -22.14 12.25 -5.49
C ASN A 292 -21.31 13.51 -5.83
N SER A 293 -21.92 14.45 -6.55
CA SER A 293 -21.34 15.76 -6.88
C SER A 293 -20.93 16.60 -5.67
N GLU A 294 -21.52 16.37 -4.49
CA GLU A 294 -21.17 17.06 -3.23
C GLU A 294 -19.98 16.41 -2.49
N GLN A 295 -19.44 15.30 -2.99
CA GLN A 295 -18.35 14.58 -2.31
C GLN A 295 -17.02 15.35 -2.39
N LEU A 296 -16.41 15.58 -1.23
CA LEU A 296 -15.12 16.28 -1.07
C LEU A 296 -13.94 15.33 -0.83
N LEU A 297 -14.19 14.03 -0.64
CA LEU A 297 -13.15 13.05 -0.39
C LEU A 297 -12.25 12.87 -1.62
N ILE A 298 -10.94 13.03 -1.44
CA ILE A 298 -9.94 12.74 -2.49
C ILE A 298 -9.57 11.25 -2.43
N PHE A 299 -9.93 10.49 -3.47
CA PHE A 299 -9.61 9.08 -3.56
C PHE A 299 -9.39 8.63 -5.01
N PRO A 300 -8.77 7.46 -5.27
CA PRO A 300 -8.52 7.00 -6.65
C PRO A 300 -9.81 6.47 -7.29
N GLN A 301 -10.66 7.39 -7.76
CA GLN A 301 -12.01 7.17 -8.30
C GLN A 301 -12.05 6.02 -9.32
N ASP A 302 -11.23 6.05 -10.37
CA ASP A 302 -11.24 5.01 -11.42
C ASP A 302 -10.95 3.62 -10.87
N ARG A 303 -10.00 3.52 -9.94
CA ARG A 303 -9.58 2.22 -9.38
C ARG A 303 -10.62 1.67 -8.42
N VAL A 304 -11.28 2.55 -7.65
CA VAL A 304 -12.38 2.14 -6.77
C VAL A 304 -13.61 1.76 -7.59
N PHE A 305 -13.90 2.49 -8.67
CA PHE A 305 -14.98 2.17 -9.60
C PHE A 305 -14.76 0.79 -10.25
N MET A 306 -13.55 0.52 -10.72
CA MET A 306 -13.20 -0.79 -11.28
C MET A 306 -13.33 -1.92 -10.26
N LEU A 307 -13.00 -1.67 -8.99
CA LEU A 307 -13.24 -2.63 -7.91
C LEU A 307 -14.74 -2.89 -7.72
N LEU A 308 -15.55 -1.83 -7.62
CA LEU A 308 -17.01 -1.92 -7.49
C LEU A 308 -17.63 -2.66 -8.68
N SER A 309 -17.16 -2.40 -9.91
CA SER A 309 -17.59 -3.12 -11.10
C SER A 309 -17.27 -4.61 -11.01
N CYS A 310 -16.07 -5.00 -10.56
CA CYS A 310 -15.72 -6.41 -10.39
C CYS A 310 -16.54 -7.07 -9.27
N ILE A 311 -16.74 -6.37 -8.16
CA ILE A 311 -17.58 -6.82 -7.04
C ILE A 311 -19.01 -7.07 -7.53
N GLY A 312 -19.59 -6.12 -8.27
CA GLY A 312 -20.92 -6.25 -8.86
C GLY A 312 -21.01 -7.43 -9.82
N GLN A 313 -20.06 -7.57 -10.75
CA GLN A 313 -20.04 -8.67 -11.73
C GLN A 313 -20.06 -10.05 -11.07
N ARG A 314 -19.27 -10.22 -9.99
CA ARG A 314 -19.23 -11.48 -9.25
C ARG A 314 -20.46 -11.71 -8.36
N SER A 315 -21.24 -10.67 -8.10
CA SER A 315 -22.44 -10.71 -7.26
C SER A 315 -23.74 -10.78 -8.08
N LEU A 316 -23.66 -10.86 -9.42
CA LEU A 316 -24.83 -10.89 -10.31
C LEU A 316 -25.75 -12.12 -10.12
N SER A 317 -25.25 -13.20 -9.52
CA SER A 317 -26.08 -14.32 -9.11
C SER A 317 -27.13 -13.94 -8.06
N ASN A 318 -26.94 -12.80 -7.37
CA ASN A 318 -27.90 -12.22 -6.45
C ASN A 318 -28.69 -11.13 -7.20
N SER A 319 -29.97 -11.42 -7.52
CA SER A 319 -30.85 -10.51 -8.26
C SER A 319 -31.02 -9.14 -7.58
N GLY A 320 -30.79 -9.06 -6.26
CA GLY A 320 -30.91 -7.82 -5.50
C GLY A 320 -29.89 -6.75 -5.89
N VAL A 321 -28.74 -7.10 -6.48
CA VAL A 321 -27.72 -6.10 -6.86
C VAL A 321 -28.18 -5.21 -8.00
N LEU A 322 -28.70 -5.81 -9.08
CA LEU A 322 -29.20 -5.05 -10.22
C LEU A 322 -30.46 -4.26 -9.82
N GLU A 323 -31.35 -4.86 -9.05
CA GLU A 323 -32.55 -4.21 -8.52
C GLU A 323 -32.22 -2.97 -7.68
N SER A 324 -31.27 -3.06 -6.74
CA SER A 324 -30.84 -1.92 -5.92
C SER A 324 -30.17 -0.81 -6.73
N LEU A 325 -29.41 -1.14 -7.78
CA LEU A 325 -28.81 -0.14 -8.67
C LEU A 325 -29.85 0.55 -9.56
N LEU A 326 -30.85 -0.19 -10.04
CA LEU A 326 -31.97 0.36 -10.81
C LEU A 326 -32.87 1.23 -9.92
N ASN A 327 -33.13 0.83 -8.68
CA ASN A 327 -33.85 1.67 -7.71
C ASN A 327 -33.08 2.96 -7.39
N LEU A 328 -31.75 2.91 -7.28
CA LEU A 328 -30.93 4.11 -7.15
C LEU A 328 -31.06 5.01 -8.38
N LEU A 329 -31.02 4.45 -9.59
CA LEU A 329 -31.23 5.19 -10.84
C LEU A 329 -32.62 5.85 -10.86
N ASP A 330 -33.67 5.12 -10.49
CA ASP A 330 -35.04 5.64 -10.44
C ASP A 330 -35.16 6.81 -9.45
N ASN A 331 -34.57 6.69 -8.26
CA ASN A 331 -34.52 7.79 -7.28
C ASN A 331 -33.81 9.04 -7.82
N LEU A 332 -32.67 8.86 -8.52
CA LEU A 332 -31.91 9.97 -9.12
C LEU A 332 -32.65 10.60 -10.31
N LEU A 333 -33.47 9.83 -11.02
CA LEU A 333 -34.28 10.28 -12.15
C LEU A 333 -35.70 10.75 -11.74
N SER A 334 -36.11 10.54 -10.50
CA SER A 334 -37.40 10.97 -9.96
C SER A 334 -37.74 12.45 -10.23
N PRO A 335 -36.78 13.42 -10.26
CA PRO A 335 -37.10 14.81 -10.61
C PRO A 335 -37.55 15.01 -12.07
N LEU A 336 -37.38 14.02 -12.94
CA LEU A 336 -37.78 14.06 -14.36
C LEU A 336 -39.15 13.44 -14.64
N GLN A 337 -39.76 12.75 -13.67
CA GLN A 337 -41.04 12.06 -13.89
C GLN A 337 -42.19 13.08 -13.99
N PRO A 338 -42.99 13.04 -15.08
CA PRO A 338 -44.15 13.89 -15.23
C PRO A 338 -45.35 13.28 -14.49
N GLU A 339 -45.99 14.11 -13.64
CA GLU A 339 -47.30 13.93 -12.95
C GLU A 339 -47.23 13.32 -11.54
N LEU A 340 -47.64 14.01 -10.45
CA LEU A 340 -48.98 14.55 -10.19
C LEU A 340 -48.99 15.83 -9.33
N SER A 341 -49.68 16.88 -9.80
CA SER A 341 -50.37 17.95 -9.05
C SER A 341 -49.64 18.73 -7.91
N MET A 342 -49.26 19.96 -8.26
CA MET A 342 -49.44 21.21 -7.50
C MET A 342 -48.69 21.54 -6.19
N HIS A 343 -47.87 20.68 -5.56
CA HIS A 343 -47.10 21.14 -4.39
C HIS A 343 -45.63 20.67 -4.41
N ARG A 344 -44.73 21.66 -4.41
CA ARG A 344 -43.25 21.61 -4.41
C ARG A 344 -42.59 21.37 -5.77
N ARG A 345 -42.49 22.45 -6.56
CA ARG A 345 -41.26 22.69 -7.30
C ARG A 345 -40.16 23.00 -6.27
N THR A 346 -39.55 21.98 -5.70
CA THR A 346 -38.20 22.12 -5.18
C THR A 346 -37.27 21.88 -6.35
N GLU A 347 -36.43 22.87 -6.65
CA GLU A 347 -35.37 22.85 -7.65
C GLU A 347 -34.46 21.64 -7.44
N GLY A 348 -34.83 20.48 -8.01
CA GLY A 348 -34.01 19.28 -7.99
C GLY A 348 -32.97 19.41 -9.10
N VAL A 349 -31.80 19.97 -8.79
CA VAL A 349 -30.65 19.87 -9.69
C VAL A 349 -30.31 18.38 -9.83
N LEU A 350 -30.39 17.85 -11.04
CA LEU A 350 -29.96 16.49 -11.32
C LEU A 350 -28.46 16.37 -11.10
N ASP A 351 -28.05 15.40 -10.30
CA ASP A 351 -26.64 15.03 -10.15
C ASP A 351 -26.21 14.21 -11.38
N ILE A 352 -26.00 14.91 -12.50
CA ILE A 352 -25.59 14.34 -13.78
C ILE A 352 -24.30 13.50 -13.65
N PRO A 353 -23.26 13.95 -12.90
CA PRO A 353 -22.08 13.13 -12.64
C PRO A 353 -22.41 11.78 -11.98
N MET A 354 -23.19 11.79 -10.90
CA MET A 354 -23.60 10.57 -10.21
C MET A 354 -24.42 9.63 -11.11
N ILE A 355 -25.38 10.18 -11.86
CA ILE A 355 -26.17 9.41 -12.84
C ILE A 355 -25.25 8.74 -13.88
N SER A 356 -24.24 9.45 -14.38
CA SER A 356 -23.27 8.91 -15.33
C SER A 356 -22.50 7.71 -14.75
N TRP A 357 -22.05 7.80 -13.50
CA TRP A 357 -21.36 6.70 -12.81
C TRP A 357 -22.26 5.48 -12.61
N VAL A 358 -23.52 5.68 -12.20
CA VAL A 358 -24.51 4.60 -12.04
C VAL A 358 -24.78 3.92 -13.37
N VAL A 359 -25.08 4.69 -14.43
CA VAL A 359 -25.36 4.15 -15.77
C VAL A 359 -24.14 3.40 -16.31
N MET A 360 -22.93 3.92 -16.11
CA MET A 360 -21.71 3.24 -16.53
C MET A 360 -21.52 1.92 -15.77
N LEU A 361 -21.82 1.87 -14.47
CA LEU A 361 -21.73 0.64 -13.70
C LEU A 361 -22.75 -0.39 -14.21
N VAL A 362 -24.02 0.00 -14.35
CA VAL A 362 -25.09 -0.87 -14.84
C VAL A 362 -24.77 -1.40 -16.24
N SER A 363 -24.32 -0.54 -17.15
CA SER A 363 -23.89 -0.92 -18.50
C SER A 363 -22.82 -2.01 -18.46
N ARG A 364 -21.76 -1.82 -17.66
CA ARG A 364 -20.68 -2.82 -17.50
C ARG A 364 -21.13 -4.14 -16.86
N LEU A 365 -22.16 -4.10 -16.02
CA LEU A 365 -22.73 -5.31 -15.43
C LEU A 365 -23.56 -6.09 -16.47
N LEU A 366 -24.36 -5.39 -17.27
CA LEU A 366 -25.17 -6.00 -18.33
C LEU A 366 -24.29 -6.56 -19.47
N ASP A 367 -23.24 -5.85 -19.88
CA ASP A 367 -22.27 -6.35 -20.86
C ASP A 367 -21.60 -7.65 -20.38
N TYR A 368 -21.35 -7.77 -19.08
CA TYR A 368 -20.79 -9.00 -18.51
C TYR A 368 -21.79 -10.17 -18.59
N VAL A 369 -23.07 -9.95 -18.29
CA VAL A 369 -24.11 -10.99 -18.45
C VAL A 369 -24.17 -11.47 -19.90
N ALA A 370 -24.19 -10.54 -20.86
CA ALA A 370 -24.23 -10.87 -22.29
C ALA A 370 -23.02 -11.71 -22.73
N THR A 371 -21.81 -11.38 -22.26
CA THR A 371 -20.59 -12.15 -22.59
C THR A 371 -20.54 -13.54 -21.93
N VAL A 372 -21.05 -13.68 -20.70
CA VAL A 372 -21.14 -14.99 -20.02
C VAL A 372 -22.18 -15.89 -20.70
N GLU A 373 -23.29 -15.34 -21.16
CA GLU A 373 -24.30 -16.09 -21.93
C GLU A 373 -23.75 -16.53 -23.30
N ASP A 374 -23.01 -15.67 -24.00
CA ASP A 374 -22.32 -15.99 -25.26
C ASP A 374 -21.21 -17.05 -25.09
N GLU A 375 -20.42 -16.99 -24.01
CA GLU A 375 -19.39 -18.00 -23.71
C GLU A 375 -19.99 -19.33 -23.23
N ALA A 376 -21.12 -19.30 -22.49
CA ALA A 376 -21.86 -20.48 -22.11
C ALA A 376 -22.45 -21.20 -23.34
N ALA A 377 -22.87 -20.44 -24.36
CA ALA A 377 -23.28 -20.99 -25.66
C ALA A 377 -22.12 -21.57 -26.48
N ALA A 378 -20.87 -21.12 -26.25
CA ALA A 378 -19.68 -21.53 -26.99
C ALA A 378 -18.81 -22.61 -26.28
N ALA A 379 -19.34 -23.27 -25.25
CA ALA A 379 -18.62 -24.13 -24.29
C ALA A 379 -17.37 -24.88 -24.82
N LYS A 380 -16.20 -24.56 -24.25
CA LYS A 380 -15.18 -25.48 -23.69
C LYS A 380 -13.89 -24.72 -23.31
N LYS A 381 -13.87 -24.06 -22.15
CA LYS A 381 -12.66 -23.90 -21.33
C LYS A 381 -13.04 -23.54 -19.89
N PRO A 382 -12.43 -24.16 -18.88
CA PRO A 382 -12.72 -23.83 -17.50
C PRO A 382 -12.21 -22.42 -17.18
N LEU A 383 -13.09 -21.57 -16.62
CA LEU A 383 -12.75 -20.28 -16.04
C LEU A 383 -11.86 -20.50 -14.80
N ASN A 384 -10.56 -20.65 -15.01
CA ASN A 384 -9.57 -20.54 -13.94
C ASN A 384 -8.34 -19.82 -14.50
N GLY A 385 -8.43 -18.49 -14.61
CA GLY A 385 -7.33 -17.68 -15.13
C GLY A 385 -7.46 -16.21 -14.80
N ASN A 386 -6.84 -15.79 -13.67
CA ASN A 386 -6.22 -14.48 -13.47
C ASN A 386 -6.91 -13.23 -14.07
N GLN A 387 -8.21 -13.05 -13.87
CA GLN A 387 -8.92 -11.83 -14.31
C GLN A 387 -8.48 -10.57 -13.54
N TRP A 388 -7.66 -10.72 -12.51
CA TRP A 388 -7.06 -9.65 -11.71
C TRP A 388 -5.75 -9.08 -12.28
N SER A 389 -5.26 -9.58 -13.42
CA SER A 389 -3.96 -9.18 -13.98
C SER A 389 -3.88 -7.69 -14.35
N PHE A 390 -5.01 -7.02 -14.57
CA PHE A 390 -5.06 -5.58 -14.90
C PHE A 390 -4.91 -4.65 -13.68
N ILE A 391 -5.14 -5.15 -12.46
CA ILE A 391 -5.00 -4.36 -11.22
C ILE A 391 -3.55 -4.38 -10.72
N ASN A 392 -2.77 -5.38 -11.13
CA ASN A 392 -1.33 -5.43 -10.91
C ASN A 392 -0.61 -4.60 -11.99
N ASN A 393 -0.46 -3.31 -11.70
CA ASN A 393 0.24 -2.34 -12.52
C ASN A 393 1.68 -2.77 -12.82
N ASN A 394 1.89 -3.50 -13.93
CA ASN A 394 3.16 -3.61 -14.62
C ASN A 394 2.89 -3.51 -16.12
N LEU A 395 2.99 -2.28 -16.63
CA LEU A 395 3.40 -1.91 -17.98
C LEU A 395 3.38 -3.03 -19.04
N HIS A 396 2.28 -3.14 -19.79
CA HIS A 396 2.40 -3.46 -21.21
C HIS A 396 1.50 -2.56 -22.05
N THR A 397 2.19 -1.61 -22.66
CA THR A 397 1.81 -0.78 -23.79
C THR A 397 1.19 -1.60 -24.91
N GLN A 398 0.10 -1.05 -25.46
CA GLN A 398 -0.42 -1.25 -26.81
C GLN A 398 -0.90 -2.66 -27.17
N ASN A 399 -2.20 -2.77 -27.46
CA ASN A 399 -2.60 -3.43 -28.70
C ASN A 399 -3.89 -2.80 -29.23
N LEU A 400 -3.72 -1.97 -30.25
CA LEU A 400 -4.74 -1.71 -31.25
C LEU A 400 -5.03 -3.01 -32.01
N ASN A 401 -6.31 -3.27 -32.22
CA ASN A 401 -6.83 -4.30 -33.11
C ASN A 401 -6.12 -4.31 -34.48
N ARG A 402 -5.44 -5.41 -34.82
CA ARG A 402 -5.34 -5.90 -36.20
C ARG A 402 -5.27 -7.43 -36.25
N SER A 403 -6.26 -8.00 -36.91
CA SER A 403 -6.30 -9.38 -37.38
C SER A 403 -5.20 -9.62 -38.42
N SER A 404 -4.32 -10.60 -38.17
CA SER A 404 -3.72 -11.41 -39.25
C SER A 404 -3.16 -12.72 -38.70
N LYS A 405 -3.39 -13.81 -39.45
CA LYS A 405 -2.93 -15.17 -39.18
C LYS A 405 -1.40 -15.23 -39.04
N GLY A 406 -0.90 -15.80 -37.94
CA GLY A 406 0.52 -16.14 -37.80
C GLY A 406 0.80 -16.87 -36.48
N GLY A 407 1.21 -18.14 -36.55
CA GLY A 407 1.45 -18.99 -35.39
C GLY A 407 2.52 -18.45 -34.42
N SER A 408 2.17 -18.47 -33.13
CA SER A 408 2.95 -18.06 -31.95
C SER A 408 4.43 -18.52 -31.98
N SER A 409 5.33 -17.56 -32.20
CA SER A 409 6.79 -17.68 -32.04
C SER A 409 7.18 -18.00 -30.57
N LEU A 410 6.32 -17.63 -29.63
CA LEU A 410 6.51 -17.80 -28.19
C LEU A 410 6.46 -19.27 -27.76
N ASP A 411 5.57 -20.08 -28.34
CA ASP A 411 5.47 -21.51 -28.02
C ASP A 411 6.69 -22.29 -28.53
N ARG A 412 7.27 -21.87 -29.66
CA ARG A 412 8.52 -22.46 -30.18
C ARG A 412 9.72 -22.12 -29.29
N LEU A 413 9.77 -20.91 -28.74
CA LEU A 413 10.80 -20.48 -27.79
C LEU A 413 10.67 -21.19 -26.44
N TYR A 414 9.44 -21.35 -25.93
CA TYR A 414 9.16 -22.08 -24.69
C TYR A 414 9.52 -23.56 -24.83
N SER A 415 9.11 -24.19 -25.93
CA SER A 415 9.45 -25.58 -26.25
C SER A 415 10.96 -25.81 -26.41
N ARG A 416 11.69 -24.85 -27.02
CA ARG A 416 13.16 -24.90 -27.13
C ARG A 416 13.85 -24.74 -25.77
N LYS A 417 13.31 -23.91 -24.88
CA LYS A 417 13.85 -23.71 -23.52
C LYS A 417 13.69 -24.95 -22.65
N ILE A 418 12.53 -25.61 -22.70
CA ILE A 418 12.27 -26.86 -21.99
C ILE A 418 13.18 -27.98 -22.51
N ARG A 419 13.34 -28.12 -23.83
CA ARG A 419 14.27 -29.12 -24.41
C ARG A 419 15.73 -28.87 -23.98
N LYS A 420 16.17 -27.60 -23.95
CA LYS A 420 17.53 -27.26 -23.48
C LYS A 420 17.73 -27.55 -21.98
N GLN A 421 16.73 -27.28 -21.13
CA GLN A 421 16.82 -27.62 -19.71
C GLN A 421 16.84 -29.14 -19.48
N LEU A 422 16.09 -29.91 -20.26
CA LEU A 422 16.09 -31.37 -20.16
C LEU A 422 17.44 -31.98 -20.55
N VAL A 423 18.09 -31.46 -21.60
CA VAL A 423 19.44 -31.89 -22.02
C VAL A 423 20.47 -31.52 -20.96
N HIS A 424 20.39 -30.33 -20.38
CA HIS A 424 21.32 -29.90 -19.33
C HIS A 424 21.17 -30.72 -18.04
N HIS A 425 19.94 -31.12 -17.69
CA HIS A 425 19.68 -31.98 -16.55
C HIS A 425 20.17 -33.42 -16.79
N LYS A 426 20.03 -33.94 -18.02
CA LYS A 426 20.62 -35.23 -18.41
C LYS A 426 22.15 -35.21 -18.35
N GLN A 427 22.80 -34.15 -18.87
CA GLN A 427 24.26 -34.00 -18.79
C GLN A 427 24.76 -33.85 -17.35
N ALA A 428 24.03 -33.13 -16.48
CA ALA A 428 24.37 -33.02 -15.07
C ALA A 428 24.28 -34.37 -14.34
N LYS A 429 23.23 -35.17 -14.62
CA LYS A 429 23.12 -36.54 -14.08
C LYS A 429 24.23 -37.46 -14.59
N GLN A 430 24.62 -37.32 -15.85
CA GLN A 430 25.67 -38.18 -16.42
C GLN A 430 27.07 -37.81 -15.93
N LYS A 431 27.34 -36.53 -15.64
CA LYS A 431 28.55 -36.09 -14.94
C LYS A 431 28.59 -36.56 -13.49
N ALA A 432 27.48 -36.46 -12.77
CA ALA A 432 27.39 -36.95 -11.38
C ALA A 432 27.58 -38.48 -11.27
N LEU A 433 27.22 -39.24 -12.32
CA LEU A 433 27.44 -40.70 -12.36
C LEU A 433 28.89 -41.09 -12.69
N VAL A 434 29.64 -40.20 -13.35
CA VAL A 434 31.07 -40.41 -13.68
C VAL A 434 31.98 -39.99 -12.53
N GLU A 435 31.54 -39.08 -11.65
CA GLU A 435 32.26 -38.72 -10.41
C GLU A 435 32.02 -39.69 -9.24
N GLN A 436 31.14 -40.69 -9.40
CA GLN A 436 30.87 -41.74 -8.40
C GLN A 436 31.44 -43.12 -8.78
N MET A 437 32.09 -43.26 -9.94
CA MET A 437 32.97 -44.38 -10.28
C MET A 437 34.42 -43.93 -10.20
#